data_AF-A0A5C7GGU2-F1
#
_entry.id   AF-A0A5C7GGU2-F1
#
_cell.length_a   1.000
_cell.length_b   1.000
_cell.length_c   1.000
_cell.angle_alpha   90.00
_cell.angle_beta   90.00
_cell.angle_gamma   90.00
#
_symmetry.space_group_name_H-M   'P 1'
#
loop_
_entity.id
_entity.type
_entity.pdbx_description
1 polymer ?
#
loop_
_entity_poly.entity_id
_entity_poly.type
_entity_poly.pdbx_seq_one_letter_code
_entity_poly.pdbx_strand_id
1 'polypeptide(L)'
;MNIRTTYFIIFLVLFGCSDPSYQITKEGINRDKPIQDGFDLIEIFVTEFNEEGRPTKYTDGTSLFCGPTKGFSGHLGENVYNQTEKSLISKNRKKMDTIMTLNGNSLGGEEHDKRIMEYIDSKNLIDSIISENFPFEAQRKIRFFEKSENYKWVFTKDGVADLKFYDYSKNVFDTLPTDLKKNQWYLLNFSNASNIIDKVFFRIKENGEIEQFDYYKVIMGV
;
A
#
# COMPACT_ATOMS: atom_id res chain seq x y z
N MET A 1 42.30 -21.63 -13.31
CA MET A 1 41.09 -21.25 -12.53
C MET A 1 41.12 -19.74 -12.35
N ASN A 2 39.99 -19.02 -12.42
CA ASN A 2 39.85 -17.55 -12.23
C ASN A 2 39.60 -16.68 -13.49
N ILE A 3 38.99 -17.25 -14.54
CA ILE A 3 38.27 -16.41 -15.54
C ILE A 3 36.77 -16.73 -15.51
N ARG A 4 36.39 -18.01 -15.33
CA ARG A 4 34.98 -18.42 -15.26
C ARG A 4 34.22 -17.88 -14.03
N THR A 5 34.88 -17.73 -12.89
CA THR A 5 34.24 -17.23 -11.66
C THR A 5 33.89 -15.74 -11.75
N THR A 6 34.72 -14.95 -12.43
CA THR A 6 34.51 -13.51 -12.62
C THR A 6 33.29 -13.23 -13.50
N TYR A 7 33.07 -14.01 -14.55
CA TYR A 7 31.86 -13.91 -15.37
C TYR A 7 30.60 -14.33 -14.61
N PHE A 8 30.67 -15.33 -13.73
CA PHE A 8 29.51 -15.80 -12.97
C PHE A 8 29.03 -14.75 -11.95
N ILE A 9 29.95 -14.00 -11.34
CA ILE A 9 29.64 -12.90 -10.43
C ILE A 9 29.13 -11.67 -11.20
N ILE A 10 29.70 -11.37 -12.37
CA ILE A 10 29.20 -10.28 -13.24
C ILE A 10 27.81 -10.63 -13.80
N PHE A 11 27.52 -11.89 -14.11
CA PHE A 11 26.19 -12.34 -14.54
C PHE A 11 25.15 -12.23 -13.41
N LEU A 12 25.52 -12.54 -12.16
CA LEU A 12 24.63 -12.40 -11.00
C LEU A 12 24.32 -10.94 -10.62
N VAL A 13 25.24 -10.01 -10.89
CA VAL A 13 25.00 -8.56 -10.69
C VAL A 13 24.19 -7.95 -11.85
N LEU A 14 24.30 -8.49 -13.08
CA LEU A 14 23.56 -7.99 -14.25
C LEU A 14 22.11 -8.46 -14.35
N PHE A 15 21.69 -9.49 -13.59
CA PHE A 15 20.27 -9.82 -13.41
C PHE A 15 19.60 -9.01 -12.27
N GLY A 16 20.34 -8.10 -11.63
CA GLY A 16 19.86 -7.25 -10.53
C GLY A 16 19.44 -5.84 -10.92
N CYS A 17 19.45 -5.47 -12.20
CA CYS A 17 19.14 -4.10 -12.67
C CYS A 17 17.97 -4.11 -13.67
N SER A 18 16.98 -3.22 -13.43
CA SER A 18 15.65 -3.07 -14.08
C SER A 18 14.75 -4.30 -13.92
N ASP A 19 13.63 -4.30 -13.21
CA ASP A 19 12.54 -3.32 -13.24
C ASP A 19 11.60 -3.57 -12.03
N PRO A 20 10.96 -2.53 -11.51
CA PRO A 20 9.51 -2.60 -11.54
C PRO A 20 9.05 -1.55 -12.54
N SER A 21 8.93 -1.94 -13.81
CA SER A 21 8.25 -1.08 -14.78
C SER A 21 6.78 -1.08 -14.37
N TYR A 22 6.40 -0.10 -13.56
CA TYR A 22 5.02 0.24 -13.39
C TYR A 22 4.58 0.82 -14.72
N GLN A 23 3.71 0.09 -15.41
CA GLN A 23 3.12 0.60 -16.62
C GLN A 23 1.80 1.25 -16.26
N ILE A 24 1.77 2.58 -16.38
CA ILE A 24 0.52 3.32 -16.23
C ILE A 24 -0.20 3.34 -17.57
N THR A 25 -1.47 2.98 -17.52
CA THR A 25 -2.38 3.03 -18.66
C THR A 25 -3.57 3.90 -18.29
N LYS A 26 -4.39 4.28 -19.28
CA LYS A 26 -5.66 4.99 -19.02
C LYS A 26 -6.61 4.21 -18.10
N GLU A 27 -6.54 2.88 -18.14
CA GLU A 27 -7.45 2.01 -17.40
C GLU A 27 -6.97 1.71 -15.98
N GLY A 28 -5.69 1.97 -15.67
CA GLY A 28 -5.09 1.53 -14.42
C GLY A 28 -3.60 1.31 -14.48
N ILE A 29 -3.12 0.51 -13.54
CA ILE A 29 -1.71 0.16 -13.37
C ILE A 29 -1.46 -1.32 -13.67
N ASN A 30 -0.31 -1.61 -14.28
CA ASN A 30 0.21 -2.95 -14.46
C ASN A 30 1.66 -3.05 -13.93
N ARG A 31 2.01 -4.19 -13.35
CA ARG A 31 3.35 -4.48 -12.82
C ARG A 31 3.68 -5.96 -13.03
N ASP A 32 4.96 -6.26 -13.22
CA ASP A 32 5.43 -7.66 -13.34
C ASP A 32 5.26 -8.46 -12.05
N LYS A 33 5.38 -7.79 -10.89
CA LYS A 33 5.17 -8.37 -9.56
C LYS A 33 3.80 -8.00 -9.01
N PRO A 34 3.15 -8.86 -8.21
CA PRO A 34 1.90 -8.51 -7.54
C PRO A 34 2.02 -7.25 -6.67
N ILE A 35 0.94 -6.47 -6.58
CA ILE A 35 0.84 -5.26 -5.76
C ILE A 35 0.25 -5.65 -4.40
N GLN A 36 1.10 -5.94 -3.41
CA GLN A 36 0.64 -6.54 -2.14
C GLN A 36 0.03 -5.52 -1.18
N ASP A 37 0.66 -4.37 -1.02
CA ASP A 37 0.31 -3.40 0.04
C ASP A 37 -0.50 -2.21 -0.49
N GLY A 38 -0.71 -2.13 -1.81
CA GLY A 38 -1.40 -1.01 -2.45
C GLY A 38 -0.49 0.19 -2.75
N PHE A 39 -1.09 1.34 -2.97
CA PHE A 39 -0.41 2.60 -3.27
C PHE A 39 -1.32 3.81 -3.04
N ASP A 40 -0.72 4.97 -2.79
CA ASP A 40 -1.41 6.26 -2.89
C ASP A 40 -1.37 6.76 -4.34
N LEU A 41 -2.50 7.26 -4.82
CA LEU A 41 -2.65 8.08 -6.01
C LEU A 41 -2.89 9.52 -5.57
N ILE A 42 -1.95 10.40 -5.90
CA ILE A 42 -1.92 11.78 -5.44
C ILE A 42 -1.94 12.68 -6.67
N GLU A 43 -2.93 13.57 -6.75
CA GLU A 43 -2.88 14.70 -7.69
C GLU A 43 -1.76 15.64 -7.23
N ILE A 44 -0.85 16.04 -8.12
CA ILE A 44 0.26 16.93 -7.77
C ILE A 44 0.31 18.18 -8.65
N PHE A 45 0.60 19.33 -8.04
CA PHE A 45 0.78 20.60 -8.75
C PHE A 45 2.27 20.90 -8.84
N VAL A 46 2.85 20.65 -10.02
CA VAL A 46 4.30 20.74 -10.23
C VAL A 46 4.73 22.20 -10.41
N THR A 47 5.74 22.61 -9.65
CA THR A 47 6.31 23.96 -9.70
C THR A 47 7.68 23.98 -10.37
N GLU A 48 8.43 22.87 -10.34
CA GLU A 48 9.73 22.75 -10.99
C GLU A 48 9.90 21.38 -11.66
N PHE A 49 10.60 21.40 -12.79
CA PHE A 49 10.99 20.22 -13.56
C PHE A 49 12.52 20.16 -13.70
N ASN A 50 13.09 18.97 -13.87
CA ASN A 50 14.47 18.83 -14.33
C ASN A 50 14.59 19.05 -15.85
N GLU A 51 15.80 18.96 -16.39
CA GLU A 51 16.09 19.13 -17.82
C GLU A 51 15.38 18.10 -18.72
N GLU A 52 15.03 16.94 -18.18
CA GLU A 52 14.31 15.85 -18.87
C GLU A 52 12.78 16.02 -18.80
N GLY A 53 12.29 17.09 -18.14
CA GLY A 53 10.86 17.34 -17.94
C GLY A 53 10.23 16.54 -16.80
N ARG A 54 11.02 15.91 -15.92
CA ARG A 54 10.54 15.18 -14.74
C ARG A 54 10.19 16.15 -13.60
N PRO A 55 9.05 15.99 -12.92
CA PRO A 55 8.72 16.77 -11.72
C PRO A 55 9.79 16.63 -10.62
N THR A 56 10.29 17.76 -10.11
CA THR A 56 11.28 17.80 -9.01
C THR A 56 10.78 18.53 -7.78
N LYS A 57 9.90 19.53 -7.95
CA LYS A 57 9.15 20.16 -6.85
C LYS A 57 7.68 20.26 -7.21
N TYR A 58 6.83 19.94 -6.25
CA TYR A 58 5.39 19.93 -6.40
C TYR A 58 4.72 20.05 -5.03
N THR A 59 3.44 20.43 -5.04
CA THR A 59 2.57 20.37 -3.87
C THR A 59 1.49 19.32 -4.09
N ASP A 60 1.15 18.58 -3.03
CA ASP A 60 0.11 17.56 -3.08
C ASP A 60 -1.29 18.20 -3.11
N GLY A 61 -2.17 17.61 -3.90
CA GLY A 61 -3.58 17.92 -4.00
C GLY A 61 -4.43 16.82 -3.38
N THR A 62 -5.44 16.37 -4.13
CA THR A 62 -6.30 15.26 -3.69
C THR A 62 -5.49 13.96 -3.64
N SER A 63 -5.60 13.24 -2.52
CA SER A 63 -4.91 11.97 -2.29
C SER A 63 -5.91 10.84 -2.06
N LEU A 64 -5.67 9.71 -2.71
CA LEU A 64 -6.47 8.50 -2.55
C LEU A 64 -5.56 7.29 -2.36
N PHE A 65 -5.89 6.43 -1.41
CA PHE A 65 -5.20 5.16 -1.23
C PHE A 65 -5.99 4.03 -1.89
N CYS A 66 -5.30 3.20 -2.68
CA CYS A 66 -5.79 1.95 -3.22
C CYS A 66 -5.11 0.79 -2.48
N GLY A 67 -5.84 0.08 -1.63
CA GLY A 67 -5.28 -0.96 -0.77
C GLY A 67 -6.03 -2.29 -0.79
N PRO A 68 -5.48 -3.35 -0.16
CA PRO A 68 -6.12 -4.65 -0.03
C PRO A 68 -7.47 -4.59 0.69
N THR A 69 -8.48 -5.30 0.20
CA THR A 69 -9.83 -5.34 0.80
C THR A 69 -9.87 -5.73 2.27
N LYS A 70 -9.04 -6.71 2.67
CA LYS A 70 -8.92 -7.12 4.08
C LYS A 70 -8.55 -5.97 5.03
N GLY A 71 -7.79 -4.98 4.54
CA GLY A 71 -7.44 -3.78 5.29
C GLY A 71 -8.63 -2.87 5.58
N PHE A 72 -9.74 -3.05 4.86
CA PHE A 72 -11.00 -2.31 5.01
C PHE A 72 -12.12 -3.15 5.64
N SER A 73 -11.79 -4.33 6.19
CA SER A 73 -12.78 -5.27 6.73
C SER A 73 -13.68 -4.69 7.83
N GLY A 74 -13.17 -3.74 8.64
CA GLY A 74 -13.98 -3.00 9.63
C GLY A 74 -15.11 -2.16 9.01
N HIS A 75 -14.96 -1.72 7.76
CA HIS A 75 -15.91 -0.87 7.04
C HIS A 75 -16.80 -1.62 6.07
N LEU A 76 -16.26 -2.69 5.46
CA LEU A 76 -16.99 -3.50 4.50
C LEU A 76 -18.08 -4.35 5.15
N GLY A 77 -18.10 -4.42 6.49
CA GLY A 77 -19.31 -4.63 7.28
C GLY A 77 -19.19 -5.75 8.31
N GLU A 78 -19.61 -5.46 9.55
CA GLU A 78 -19.74 -6.48 10.58
C GLU A 78 -20.77 -7.57 10.22
N ASN A 79 -21.69 -7.28 9.30
CA ASN A 79 -22.68 -8.23 8.81
C ASN A 79 -22.08 -9.43 8.05
N VAL A 80 -20.83 -9.32 7.59
CA VAL A 80 -20.11 -10.45 6.96
C VAL A 80 -19.78 -11.52 8.02
N TYR A 81 -19.51 -11.10 9.26
CA TYR A 81 -19.18 -12.01 10.34
C TYR A 81 -20.43 -12.64 10.98
N ASN A 82 -20.36 -13.94 11.25
CA ASN A 82 -21.32 -14.66 12.07
C ASN A 82 -21.15 -14.30 13.57
N GLN A 83 -22.10 -14.73 14.42
CA GLN A 83 -22.10 -14.37 15.84
C GLN A 83 -20.87 -14.90 16.61
N THR A 84 -20.38 -16.07 16.25
CA THR A 84 -19.17 -16.67 16.85
C THR A 84 -17.94 -15.84 16.52
N GLU A 85 -17.76 -15.49 15.25
CA GLU A 85 -16.67 -14.63 14.78
C GLU A 85 -16.71 -13.25 15.44
N LYS A 86 -17.88 -12.61 15.52
CA LYS A 86 -18.07 -11.33 16.23
C LYS A 86 -17.63 -11.40 17.67
N SER A 87 -18.02 -12.46 18.38
CA SER A 87 -17.66 -12.67 19.78
C SER A 87 -16.14 -12.85 19.93
N LEU A 88 -15.51 -13.64 19.07
CA LEU A 88 -14.07 -13.87 19.06
C LEU A 88 -13.29 -12.58 18.76
N ILE A 89 -13.69 -11.84 17.71
CA ILE A 89 -13.05 -10.56 17.36
C ILE A 89 -13.16 -9.59 18.54
N SER A 90 -14.36 -9.41 19.11
CA SER A 90 -14.58 -8.51 20.25
C SER A 90 -13.74 -8.89 21.47
N LYS A 91 -13.71 -10.19 21.81
CA LYS A 91 -12.93 -10.71 22.94
C LYS A 91 -11.42 -10.45 22.75
N ASN A 92 -10.90 -10.73 21.56
CA ASN A 92 -9.47 -10.57 21.28
C ASN A 92 -9.06 -9.11 21.16
N ARG A 93 -9.89 -8.23 20.59
CA ARG A 93 -9.65 -6.77 20.60
C ARG A 93 -9.54 -6.24 22.02
N LYS A 94 -10.50 -6.57 22.91
CA LYS A 94 -10.45 -6.19 24.33
C LYS A 94 -9.20 -6.71 25.03
N LYS A 95 -8.76 -7.93 24.71
CA LYS A 95 -7.52 -8.51 25.25
C LYS A 95 -6.30 -7.71 24.80
N MET A 96 -6.21 -7.38 23.50
CA MET A 96 -5.14 -6.55 22.94
C MET A 96 -5.11 -5.16 23.58
N ASP A 97 -6.26 -4.49 23.73
CA ASP A 97 -6.35 -3.16 24.38
C ASP A 97 -5.87 -3.19 25.83
N THR A 98 -6.25 -4.24 26.56
CA THR A 98 -5.81 -4.46 27.94
C THR A 98 -4.30 -4.64 27.99
N ILE A 99 -3.73 -5.46 27.11
CA ILE A 99 -2.27 -5.68 27.04
C ILE A 99 -1.53 -4.37 26.71
N MET A 100 -2.00 -3.60 25.72
CA MET A 100 -1.39 -2.32 25.34
C MET A 100 -1.39 -1.33 26.50
N THR A 101 -2.49 -1.27 27.27
CA THR A 101 -2.61 -0.41 28.46
C THR A 101 -1.63 -0.83 29.56
N LEU A 102 -1.44 -2.14 29.78
CA LEU A 102 -0.51 -2.67 30.77
C LEU A 102 0.95 -2.50 30.35
N ASN A 103 1.26 -2.66 29.06
CA ASN A 103 2.62 -2.53 28.51
C ASN A 103 3.09 -1.07 28.43
N GLY A 104 2.18 -0.10 28.30
CA GLY A 104 2.52 1.33 28.45
C GLY A 104 3.12 1.70 29.81
N ASN A 105 3.09 0.78 30.79
CA ASN A 105 3.59 0.96 32.15
C ASN A 105 4.71 -0.03 32.53
N SER A 106 5.26 -0.83 31.60
CA SER A 106 6.23 -1.89 31.91
C SER A 106 7.38 -1.93 30.90
N LEU A 107 8.63 -1.86 31.39
CA LEU A 107 9.85 -1.98 30.59
C LEU A 107 10.45 -3.38 30.76
N GLY A 108 10.16 -4.30 29.83
CA GLY A 108 10.83 -5.60 29.68
C GLY A 108 10.62 -6.62 30.81
N GLY A 109 10.98 -7.88 30.55
CA GLY A 109 10.91 -9.02 31.48
C GLY A 109 9.96 -10.14 31.04
N GLU A 110 10.00 -11.29 31.72
CA GLU A 110 9.26 -12.50 31.34
C GLU A 110 7.74 -12.27 31.22
N GLU A 111 7.15 -11.49 32.14
CA GLU A 111 5.73 -11.14 32.05
C GLU A 111 5.42 -10.24 30.85
N HIS A 112 6.35 -9.37 30.47
CA HIS A 112 6.20 -8.50 29.30
C HIS A 112 6.24 -9.33 28.01
N ASP A 113 7.20 -10.25 27.89
CA ASP A 113 7.35 -11.14 26.73
C ASP A 113 6.12 -12.02 26.56
N LYS A 114 5.61 -12.60 27.65
CA LYS A 114 4.36 -13.37 27.63
C LYS A 114 3.18 -12.54 27.12
N ARG A 115 3.03 -11.30 27.59
CA ARG A 115 1.96 -10.40 27.14
C ARG A 115 2.09 -10.03 25.67
N ILE A 116 3.30 -9.82 25.16
CA ILE A 116 3.53 -9.60 23.73
C ILE A 116 3.09 -10.81 22.92
N MET A 117 3.47 -12.03 23.33
CA MET A 117 3.03 -13.24 22.64
C MET A 117 1.51 -13.38 22.64
N GLU A 118 0.86 -13.10 23.78
CA GLU A 118 -0.59 -13.10 23.87
C GLU A 118 -1.26 -12.04 22.97
N TYR A 119 -0.63 -10.88 22.78
CA TYR A 119 -1.08 -9.84 21.85
C TYR A 119 -0.96 -10.34 20.40
N ILE A 120 0.18 -10.92 20.03
CA ILE A 120 0.43 -11.48 18.70
C ILE A 120 -0.57 -12.58 18.38
N ASP A 121 -0.81 -13.51 19.30
CA ASP A 121 -1.78 -14.60 19.12
C ASP A 121 -3.21 -14.05 18.92
N SER A 122 -3.59 -13.05 19.72
CA SER A 122 -4.89 -12.39 19.60
C SER A 122 -5.04 -11.68 18.24
N LYS A 123 -3.99 -11.01 17.78
CA LYS A 123 -3.94 -10.37 16.47
C LYS A 123 -4.04 -11.39 15.34
N ASN A 124 -3.24 -12.45 15.38
CA ASN A 124 -3.22 -13.49 14.36
C ASN A 124 -4.59 -14.17 14.24
N LEU A 125 -5.29 -14.40 15.36
CA LEU A 125 -6.63 -14.96 15.34
C LEU A 125 -7.64 -14.02 14.67
N ILE A 126 -7.58 -12.72 14.95
CA ILE A 126 -8.41 -11.71 14.27
C ILE A 126 -8.08 -11.68 12.78
N ASP A 127 -6.80 -11.63 12.42
CA ASP A 127 -6.33 -11.58 11.04
C ASP A 127 -6.76 -12.84 10.25
N SER A 128 -6.81 -14.01 10.89
CA SER A 128 -7.33 -15.26 10.29
C SER A 128 -8.82 -15.13 9.96
N ILE A 129 -9.65 -14.68 10.91
CA ILE A 129 -11.09 -14.50 10.70
C ILE A 129 -11.35 -13.46 9.59
N ILE A 130 -10.59 -12.36 9.59
CA ILE A 130 -10.66 -11.34 8.53
C ILE A 130 -10.30 -11.96 7.18
N SER A 131 -9.23 -12.75 7.11
CA SER A 131 -8.74 -13.32 5.85
C SER A 131 -9.70 -14.35 5.24
N GLU A 132 -10.46 -15.07 6.08
CA GLU A 132 -11.51 -15.99 5.62
C GLU A 132 -12.70 -15.25 5.01
N ASN A 133 -13.09 -14.12 5.60
CA ASN A 133 -14.26 -13.34 5.19
C ASN A 133 -13.96 -12.30 4.09
N PHE A 134 -12.69 -11.89 3.99
CA PHE A 134 -12.18 -10.94 3.01
C PHE A 134 -10.93 -11.52 2.35
N PRO A 135 -11.07 -12.58 1.53
CA PRO A 135 -9.93 -13.17 0.84
C PRO A 135 -9.28 -12.13 -0.06
N PHE A 136 -7.94 -12.12 -0.03
CA PHE A 136 -7.15 -11.20 -0.83
C PHE A 136 -6.12 -11.97 -1.63
N GLU A 137 -6.18 -11.81 -2.94
CA GLU A 137 -5.16 -12.27 -3.87
C GLU A 137 -4.54 -11.06 -4.56
N ALA A 138 -3.25 -10.83 -4.26
CA ALA A 138 -2.52 -9.70 -4.84
C ALA A 138 -2.49 -9.80 -6.37
N GLN A 139 -2.97 -8.75 -7.02
CA GLN A 139 -3.04 -8.65 -8.48
C GLN A 139 -1.82 -7.92 -9.03
N ARG A 140 -1.46 -8.27 -10.26
CA ARG A 140 -0.46 -7.54 -11.06
C ARG A 140 -1.05 -6.32 -11.77
N LYS A 141 -2.35 -6.38 -12.08
CA LYS A 141 -3.11 -5.29 -12.70
C LYS A 141 -4.19 -4.80 -11.75
N ILE A 142 -4.25 -3.48 -11.53
CA ILE A 142 -5.35 -2.82 -10.83
C ILE A 142 -5.98 -1.85 -11.79
N ARG A 143 -7.27 -2.03 -12.07
CA ARG A 143 -8.06 -1.15 -12.94
C ARG A 143 -8.70 -0.06 -12.10
N PHE A 144 -8.56 1.20 -12.53
CA PHE A 144 -9.06 2.35 -11.79
C PHE A 144 -10.59 2.40 -11.79
N PHE A 145 -11.22 2.22 -12.95
CA PHE A 145 -12.65 2.43 -13.14
C PHE A 145 -13.47 1.13 -13.23
N GLU A 146 -12.87 0.00 -12.87
CA GLU A 146 -13.54 -1.30 -12.83
C GLU A 146 -13.60 -1.79 -11.38
N LYS A 147 -14.75 -2.33 -10.99
CA LYS A 147 -14.97 -2.81 -9.63
C LYS A 147 -13.95 -3.90 -9.29
N SER A 148 -13.29 -3.77 -8.14
CA SER A 148 -12.35 -4.75 -7.63
C SER A 148 -12.83 -5.39 -6.33
N GLU A 149 -12.74 -6.72 -6.28
CA GLU A 149 -12.94 -7.51 -5.06
C GLU A 149 -11.67 -7.63 -4.22
N ASN A 150 -10.50 -7.30 -4.78
CA ASN A 150 -9.19 -7.40 -4.12
C ASN A 150 -8.68 -6.04 -3.62
N TYR A 151 -9.09 -4.94 -4.22
CA TYR A 151 -8.65 -3.61 -3.83
C TYR A 151 -9.82 -2.65 -3.63
N LYS A 152 -9.72 -1.77 -2.63
CA LYS A 152 -10.64 -0.64 -2.43
C LYS A 152 -9.91 0.69 -2.45
N TRP A 153 -10.68 1.73 -2.73
CA TRP A 153 -10.23 3.10 -2.74
C TRP A 153 -10.79 3.87 -1.55
N VAL A 154 -9.96 4.70 -0.93
CA VAL A 154 -10.38 5.66 0.11
C VAL A 154 -9.66 6.98 -0.10
N PHE A 155 -10.30 8.09 0.25
CA PHE A 155 -9.60 9.38 0.32
C PHE A 155 -8.67 9.38 1.53
N THR A 156 -7.43 9.83 1.33
CA THR A 156 -6.47 10.06 2.41
C THR A 156 -6.25 11.56 2.61
N LYS A 157 -6.03 11.97 3.87
CA LYS A 157 -5.71 13.35 4.21
C LYS A 157 -4.23 13.45 4.54
N ASP A 158 -3.55 14.45 3.98
CA ASP A 158 -2.17 14.84 4.33
C ASP A 158 -1.09 13.77 4.05
N GLY A 159 -1.32 12.81 3.14
CA GLY A 159 -0.32 11.82 2.74
C GLY A 159 0.12 10.85 3.84
N VAL A 160 -0.59 10.84 4.98
CA VAL A 160 -0.35 9.91 6.07
C VAL A 160 -1.45 8.85 6.06
N ALA A 161 -1.09 7.68 5.58
CA ALA A 161 -1.74 6.41 5.84
C ALA A 161 -1.64 6.07 7.34
N ASP A 162 -2.20 6.89 8.23
CA ASP A 162 -2.30 6.49 9.63
C ASP A 162 -3.29 5.32 9.67
N LEU A 163 -2.87 4.19 10.26
CA LEU A 163 -3.73 3.03 10.47
C LEU A 163 -5.04 3.43 11.18
N LYS A 164 -5.00 4.51 11.97
CA LYS A 164 -6.18 5.13 12.59
C LYS A 164 -7.10 5.81 11.57
N PHE A 165 -6.58 6.42 10.50
CA PHE A 165 -7.40 7.10 9.49
C PHE A 165 -8.23 6.12 8.66
N TYR A 166 -7.72 4.92 8.41
CA TYR A 166 -8.48 3.87 7.70
C TYR A 166 -9.74 3.52 8.45
N ASP A 167 -9.66 3.35 9.78
CA ASP A 167 -10.76 3.07 10.71
C ASP A 167 -11.84 4.18 10.78
N TYR A 168 -11.59 5.37 10.22
CA TYR A 168 -12.54 6.50 10.20
C TYR A 168 -13.02 6.90 8.79
N SER A 169 -12.52 6.28 7.72
CA SER A 169 -12.95 6.62 6.37
C SER A 169 -14.35 6.06 6.10
N LYS A 170 -15.38 6.91 6.20
CA LYS A 170 -16.78 6.53 5.94
C LYS A 170 -17.06 6.14 4.49
N ASN A 171 -16.13 6.41 3.57
CA ASN A 171 -16.32 6.30 2.14
C ASN A 171 -15.26 5.36 1.54
N VAL A 172 -15.57 4.06 1.54
CA VAL A 172 -14.79 3.02 0.85
C VAL A 172 -15.44 2.78 -0.51
N PHE A 173 -14.65 2.86 -1.58
CA PHE A 173 -15.15 2.75 -2.96
C PHE A 173 -14.59 1.51 -3.65
N ASP A 174 -15.44 0.92 -4.50
CA ASP A 174 -15.11 -0.24 -5.34
C ASP A 174 -14.27 0.12 -6.57
N THR A 175 -14.29 1.40 -6.96
CA THR A 175 -13.58 1.99 -8.10
C THR A 175 -12.95 3.30 -7.66
N LEU A 176 -12.01 3.83 -8.44
CA LEU A 176 -11.49 5.17 -8.29
C LEU A 176 -12.66 6.17 -8.33
N PRO A 177 -12.92 6.94 -7.25
CA PRO A 177 -14.11 7.78 -7.12
C PRO A 177 -14.00 9.13 -7.86
N THR A 178 -12.92 9.35 -8.62
CA THR A 178 -12.66 10.61 -9.34
C THR A 178 -12.04 10.31 -10.70
N ASP A 179 -12.43 11.08 -11.72
CA ASP A 179 -11.78 10.99 -13.04
C ASP A 179 -10.35 11.54 -13.01
N LEU A 180 -9.48 10.95 -13.83
CA LEU A 180 -8.15 11.48 -14.10
C LEU A 180 -8.23 12.59 -15.14
N LYS A 181 -7.73 13.77 -14.79
CA LYS A 181 -7.74 14.97 -15.63
C LYS A 181 -6.62 14.90 -16.65
N LYS A 182 -6.88 15.43 -17.85
CA LYS A 182 -5.84 15.64 -18.87
C LYS A 182 -4.90 16.77 -18.46
N ASN A 183 -3.63 16.65 -18.87
CA ASN A 183 -2.50 17.54 -18.57
C ASN A 183 -2.26 17.80 -17.07
N GLN A 184 -2.89 17.02 -16.19
CA GLN A 184 -2.69 17.04 -14.76
C GLN A 184 -1.64 15.97 -14.39
N TRP A 185 -0.69 16.35 -13.55
CA TRP A 185 0.29 15.42 -13.01
C TRP A 185 -0.28 14.67 -11.80
N TYR A 186 0.09 13.40 -11.72
CA TYR A 186 -0.22 12.48 -10.64
C TYR A 186 1.05 11.78 -10.17
N LEU A 187 1.07 11.42 -8.91
CA LEU A 187 2.10 10.61 -8.26
C LEU A 187 1.45 9.33 -7.74
N LEU A 188 1.98 8.17 -8.15
CA LEU A 188 1.78 6.93 -7.42
C LEU A 188 2.90 6.73 -6.43
N ASN A 189 2.54 6.51 -5.17
CA ASN A 189 3.47 6.25 -4.07
C ASN A 189 3.18 4.86 -3.49
N PHE A 190 4.08 3.90 -3.73
CA PHE A 190 3.91 2.54 -3.22
C PHE A 190 4.44 2.45 -1.79
N SER A 191 3.60 1.94 -0.88
CA SER A 191 4.07 1.53 0.44
C SER A 191 4.81 0.21 0.29
N ASN A 192 6.13 0.23 0.34
CA ASN A 192 6.95 -0.97 0.38
C ASN A 192 7.57 -1.09 1.78
N ALA A 193 7.39 -2.24 2.42
CA ALA A 193 8.00 -2.56 3.72
C ALA A 193 9.55 -2.64 3.68
N SER A 194 10.17 -2.58 2.49
CA SER A 194 11.59 -2.84 2.27
C SER A 194 12.49 -1.58 2.14
N ASN A 195 12.10 -0.43 2.70
CA ASN A 195 12.83 0.85 2.66
C ASN A 195 13.08 1.44 1.25
N ILE A 196 12.45 0.89 0.20
CA ILE A 196 12.50 1.43 -1.15
C ILE A 196 11.12 2.01 -1.45
N ILE A 197 11.06 3.33 -1.58
CA ILE A 197 9.84 3.99 -2.03
C ILE A 197 9.92 4.08 -3.55
N ASP A 198 9.12 3.24 -4.20
CA ASP A 198 8.87 3.35 -5.62
C ASP A 198 7.86 4.50 -5.83
N LYS A 199 8.25 5.48 -6.63
CA LYS A 199 7.39 6.58 -7.04
C LYS A 199 7.24 6.57 -8.55
N VAL A 200 6.03 6.76 -9.03
CA VAL A 200 5.75 6.90 -10.46
C VAL A 200 5.02 8.20 -10.67
N PHE A 201 5.67 9.13 -11.37
CA PHE A 201 5.01 10.34 -11.84
C PHE A 201 4.34 10.02 -13.16
N PHE A 202 3.09 10.42 -13.35
CA PHE A 202 2.46 10.31 -14.65
C PHE A 202 1.48 11.46 -14.94
N ARG A 203 1.24 11.71 -16.23
CA ARG A 203 0.14 12.56 -16.69
C ARG A 203 -0.50 11.98 -17.94
N ILE A 204 -1.80 12.22 -18.10
CA ILE A 204 -2.52 11.93 -19.35
C ILE A 204 -2.42 13.16 -20.23
N LYS A 205 -1.70 13.10 -21.35
CA LYS A 205 -1.59 14.21 -22.31
C LYS A 205 -2.93 14.51 -22.98
N GLU A 206 -3.04 15.64 -23.68
CA GLU A 206 -4.27 16.05 -24.36
C GLU A 206 -4.78 15.01 -25.39
N ASN A 207 -3.85 14.39 -26.13
CA ASN A 207 -4.10 13.31 -27.09
C ASN A 207 -4.44 11.95 -26.41
N GLY A 208 -4.38 11.89 -25.08
CA GLY A 208 -4.59 10.70 -24.27
C GLY A 208 -3.35 9.80 -24.11
N GLU A 209 -2.20 10.14 -24.69
CA GLU A 209 -0.96 9.43 -24.41
C GLU A 209 -0.57 9.57 -22.93
N ILE A 210 0.01 8.52 -22.33
CA ILE A 210 0.51 8.57 -20.96
C ILE A 210 1.98 8.99 -21.00
N GLU A 211 2.31 10.07 -20.31
CA GLU A 211 3.69 10.41 -19.97
C GLU A 211 3.97 9.90 -18.57
N GLN A 212 5.07 9.17 -18.39
CA GLN A 212 5.46 8.63 -17.09
C GLN A 212 6.96 8.77 -16.82
N PHE A 213 7.30 8.94 -15.55
CA PHE A 213 8.67 8.94 -15.05
C PHE A 213 8.78 8.12 -13.78
N ASP A 214 9.57 7.05 -13.83
CA ASP A 214 9.83 6.21 -12.67
C ASP A 214 10.95 6.82 -11.81
N TYR A 215 10.68 6.94 -10.51
CA TYR A 215 11.63 7.41 -9.53
C TYR A 215 11.83 6.38 -8.43
N TYR A 216 13.05 5.87 -8.38
CA TYR A 216 13.50 4.94 -7.37
C TYR A 216 14.24 5.70 -6.28
N LYS A 217 13.64 5.81 -5.09
CA LYS A 217 14.36 6.26 -3.90
C LYS A 217 14.72 5.06 -3.06
N VAL A 218 15.98 4.64 -3.13
CA VAL A 218 16.56 3.79 -2.08
C VAL A 218 16.71 4.67 -0.84
N ILE A 219 15.89 4.44 0.18
CA ILE A 219 16.20 4.96 1.51
C ILE A 219 17.17 3.95 2.11
N MET A 220 18.47 4.18 1.96
CA MET A 220 19.44 3.41 2.74
C MET A 220 19.20 3.73 4.21
N GLY A 221 18.71 2.74 4.96
CA GLY A 221 18.53 2.83 6.39
C GLY A 221 19.89 2.84 7.10
N VAL A 222 19.99 3.75 8.07
CA VAL A 222 21.05 3.96 9.07
C VAL A 222 21.26 2.72 9.92
#